data_AF-A0A9W8GRP8-F1
#
_entry.id   AF-A0A9W8GRP8-F1
#
_cell.length_a   1.000
_cell.length_b   1.000
_cell.length_c   1.000
_cell.angle_alpha   90.00
_cell.angle_beta   90.00
_cell.angle_gamma   90.00
#
_symmetry.space_group_name_H-M   'P 1'
#
loop_
_entity.id
_entity.type
_entity.pdbx_description
1 polymer ?
#
loop_
_entity_poly.entity_id
_entity_poly.type
_entity_poly.pdbx_seq_one_letter_code
_entity_poly.pdbx_strand_id
1 'polypeptide(L)'
;MSKMPHPADIMSSPQDIESNICAFVRRIKQMAPLAKNVALTLTASIVDVPLFSDEYRGSLVKQVCQLADNVEYNVYYQPMSMDLQPTGVCEMIITDMDGNDISELAMQLERRNASTLYFLGMTFCGLNNIGPLIKDAEGRYIQYPRLHKPRLANSQSLDVVQRPAFPGAVPFPVLRNLTIGSEYYFGDDTPFRGNAGTLEYLELDLNARVVSVIKTRKVFTPSSYPKLHRVKLGLPYSLLRLWD
;
A
#
# COMPACT_ATOMS: atom_id res chain seq x y z
N MET A 1 8.35 3.32 49.97
CA MET A 1 8.41 2.78 48.59
C MET A 1 7.99 3.89 47.64
N SER A 2 8.89 4.37 46.79
CA SER A 2 8.57 5.37 45.76
C SER A 2 7.66 4.71 44.72
N LYS A 3 6.48 5.27 44.45
CA LYS A 3 5.67 4.87 43.29
C LYS A 3 6.49 5.25 42.05
N MET A 4 6.82 4.27 41.20
CA MET A 4 7.35 4.59 39.89
C MET A 4 6.30 5.46 39.16
N PRO A 5 6.71 6.57 38.54
CA PRO A 5 5.80 7.41 37.78
C PRO A 5 5.12 6.58 36.69
N HIS A 6 3.85 6.88 36.43
CA HIS A 6 3.12 6.21 35.36
C HIS A 6 3.83 6.57 34.03
N PRO A 7 3.96 5.67 33.04
CA PRO A 7 4.60 6.01 31.75
C PRO A 7 3.96 7.23 31.06
N ALA A 8 2.69 7.51 31.36
CA ALA A 8 1.96 8.69 30.92
C ALA A 8 2.48 10.01 31.53
N ASP A 9 3.19 9.97 32.65
CA ASP A 9 3.82 11.13 33.31
C ASP A 9 5.18 11.48 32.67
N ILE A 10 5.65 10.70 31.69
CA ILE A 10 6.87 10.94 30.90
C ILE A 10 6.48 11.52 29.51
N MET A 11 5.32 12.15 29.40
CA MET A 11 4.95 12.84 28.17
C MET A 11 5.63 14.20 28.13
N SER A 12 6.78 14.24 27.44
CA SER A 12 7.46 15.48 27.05
C SER A 12 6.49 16.34 26.20
N SER A 13 6.67 17.66 26.17
CA SER A 13 5.81 18.52 25.34
C SER A 13 5.87 18.06 23.86
N PRO A 14 4.86 18.37 23.02
CA PRO A 14 4.90 18.03 21.59
C PRO A 14 6.18 18.49 20.88
N GLN A 15 6.75 19.62 21.33
CA GLN A 15 8.02 20.17 20.84
C GLN A 15 9.22 19.33 21.27
N ASP A 16 9.24 18.82 22.51
CA ASP A 16 10.29 17.92 22.99
C ASP A 16 10.24 16.56 22.28
N ILE A 17 9.03 16.08 22.00
CA ILE A 17 8.80 14.87 21.22
C ILE A 17 9.40 14.99 19.82
N GLU A 18 9.04 16.06 19.09
CA GLU A 18 9.56 16.29 17.74
C GLU A 18 11.08 16.47 17.75
N SER A 19 11.62 17.21 18.73
CA SER A 19 13.06 17.40 18.90
C SER A 19 13.81 16.08 19.15
N ASN A 20 13.29 15.22 20.03
CA ASN A 20 13.88 13.92 20.35
C ASN A 20 13.84 12.96 19.16
N ILE A 21 12.72 12.92 18.43
CA ILE A 21 12.60 12.15 17.20
C ILE A 21 13.60 12.64 16.16
N CYS A 22 13.68 13.96 15.93
CA CYS A 22 14.65 14.55 15.00
C CYS A 22 16.09 14.19 15.37
N ALA A 23 16.44 14.26 16.65
CA ALA A 23 17.76 13.92 17.15
C ALA A 23 18.10 12.44 16.90
N PHE A 24 17.17 11.54 17.21
CA PHE A 24 17.31 10.10 16.98
C PHE A 24 17.47 9.78 15.49
N VAL A 25 16.58 10.32 14.66
CA VAL A 25 16.55 10.14 13.20
C VAL A 25 17.85 10.69 12.55
N ARG A 26 18.36 11.84 13.02
CA ARG A 26 19.67 12.39 12.61
C ARG A 26 20.83 11.49 13.05
N ARG A 27 20.76 10.92 14.26
CA ARG A 27 21.78 9.99 14.79
C ARG A 27 21.88 8.72 13.94
N ILE A 28 20.75 8.16 13.51
CA ILE A 28 20.72 7.01 12.60
C ILE A 28 21.43 7.34 11.29
N LYS A 29 21.15 8.51 10.69
CA LYS A 29 21.84 8.97 9.47
C LYS A 29 23.35 9.12 9.65
N GLN A 30 23.79 9.60 10.80
CA GLN A 30 25.22 9.71 11.12
C GLN A 30 25.88 8.36 11.33
N MET A 31 25.17 7.40 11.95
CA MET A 31 25.68 6.06 12.22
C MET A 31 25.72 5.19 10.97
N ALA A 32 24.80 5.39 10.03
CA ALA A 32 24.67 4.60 8.82
C ALA A 32 24.51 5.48 7.56
N PRO A 33 25.50 6.32 7.22
CA PRO A 33 25.39 7.28 6.11
C PRO A 33 25.30 6.62 4.72
N LEU A 34 25.65 5.33 4.63
CA LEU A 34 25.55 4.53 3.41
C LEU A 34 24.28 3.65 3.38
N ALA A 35 23.44 3.67 4.42
CA ALA A 35 22.19 2.94 4.42
C ALA A 35 21.22 3.58 3.44
N LYS A 36 21.11 2.99 2.24
CA LYS A 36 20.16 3.38 1.19
C LYS A 36 18.76 2.82 1.40
N ASN A 37 18.58 1.95 2.40
CA ASN A 37 17.33 1.22 2.63
C ASN A 37 16.92 1.41 4.09
N VAL A 38 16.32 2.55 4.42
CA VAL A 38 15.79 2.81 5.77
C VAL A 38 14.34 2.41 5.82
N ALA A 39 14.02 1.15 6.11
CA ALA A 39 12.65 0.70 6.26
C ALA A 39 12.04 1.24 7.58
N LEU A 40 10.96 2.01 7.49
CA LEU A 40 10.11 2.30 8.64
C LEU A 40 9.07 1.21 8.76
N THR A 41 9.21 0.33 9.76
CA THR A 41 8.16 -0.60 10.16
C THR A 41 7.32 -0.01 11.26
N LEU A 42 6.11 0.43 10.91
CA LEU A 42 5.08 0.65 11.92
C LEU A 42 4.35 -0.66 12.13
N THR A 43 4.10 -0.99 13.39
CA THR A 43 3.33 -2.16 13.82
C THR A 43 2.50 -1.66 14.99
N ALA A 44 1.21 -1.42 14.75
CA ALA A 44 0.28 -1.34 15.87
C ALA A 44 0.03 -2.78 16.39
N SER A 45 -0.52 -2.97 17.58
CA SER A 45 -0.94 -4.30 18.04
C SER A 45 -2.18 -4.12 18.91
N ILE A 46 -3.05 -5.12 18.91
CA ILE A 46 -4.36 -5.18 19.61
C ILE A 46 -4.21 -5.03 21.13
N VAL A 47 -2.99 -5.21 21.67
CA VAL A 47 -2.76 -5.16 23.12
C VAL A 47 -2.50 -3.72 23.56
N ASP A 48 -3.58 -3.04 23.95
CA ASP A 48 -3.66 -1.84 24.80
C ASP A 48 -2.35 -1.29 25.35
N VAL A 49 -1.60 -0.55 24.53
CA VAL A 49 -0.74 0.48 25.07
C VAL A 49 -0.79 1.72 24.19
N PRO A 50 -1.46 2.80 24.61
CA PRO A 50 -1.30 4.11 23.99
C PRO A 50 0.08 4.65 24.41
N LEU A 51 1.17 4.05 23.91
CA LEU A 51 2.53 4.47 24.28
C LEU A 51 2.86 5.85 23.71
N PHE A 52 2.18 6.27 22.64
CA PHE A 52 2.50 7.47 21.90
C PHE A 52 1.24 8.21 21.46
N SER A 53 1.21 9.53 21.65
CA SER A 53 0.16 10.39 21.10
C SER A 53 0.16 10.33 19.57
N ASP A 54 -0.96 10.69 18.95
CA ASP A 54 -1.07 10.84 17.48
C ASP A 54 -0.02 11.81 16.95
N GLU A 55 0.22 12.90 17.67
CA GLU A 55 1.26 13.89 17.35
C GLU A 55 2.66 13.27 17.33
N TYR A 56 3.00 12.43 18.32
CA TYR A 56 4.28 11.71 18.36
C TYR A 56 4.42 10.77 17.16
N ARG A 57 3.40 9.94 16.92
CA ARG A 57 3.39 8.97 15.83
C ARG A 57 3.53 9.66 14.48
N GLY A 58 2.84 10.77 14.28
CA GLY A 58 2.91 11.52 13.03
C GLY A 58 4.21 12.29 12.81
N SER A 59 4.77 12.86 13.87
CA SER A 59 6.11 13.44 13.81
C SER A 59 7.16 12.39 13.45
N LEU A 60 7.07 11.18 14.03
CA LEU A 60 7.97 10.07 13.72
C LEU A 60 7.86 9.64 12.25
N VAL A 61 6.65 9.41 11.75
CA VAL A 61 6.43 9.06 10.33
C VAL A 61 7.01 10.11 9.42
N LYS A 62 6.67 11.39 9.66
CA LYS A 62 7.16 12.52 8.86
C LYS A 62 8.69 12.53 8.80
N GLN A 63 9.34 12.47 9.95
CA GLN A 63 10.80 12.57 10.03
C GLN A 63 11.49 11.36 9.40
N VAL A 64 10.95 10.15 9.57
CA VAL A 64 11.55 8.94 8.98
C VAL A 64 11.32 8.88 7.48
N CYS A 65 10.12 9.22 6.97
CA CYS A 65 9.86 9.25 5.53
C CYS A 65 10.68 10.30 4.77
N GLN A 66 11.17 11.37 5.43
CA GLN A 66 12.13 12.30 4.83
C GLN A 66 13.54 11.72 4.66
N LEU A 67 13.85 10.64 5.39
CA LEU A 67 15.16 10.01 5.36
C LEU A 67 15.18 8.69 4.57
N ALA A 68 14.01 8.10 4.33
CA ALA A 68 13.87 6.76 3.82
C ALA A 68 13.63 6.73 2.31
N ASP A 69 14.43 5.93 1.60
CA ASP A 69 14.16 5.58 0.21
C ASP A 69 13.08 4.47 0.10
N ASN A 70 12.90 3.66 1.15
CA ASN A 70 11.94 2.54 1.23
C ASN A 70 11.18 2.57 2.56
N VAL A 71 9.87 2.31 2.58
CA VAL A 71 9.03 2.33 3.79
C VAL A 71 8.18 1.06 3.85
N GLU A 72 8.14 0.36 4.99
CA GLU A 72 7.30 -0.84 5.17
C GLU A 72 6.26 -0.59 6.25
N TYR A 73 5.05 -0.20 5.89
CA TYR A 73 4.00 0.13 6.82
C TYR A 73 3.14 -1.10 7.17
N ASN A 74 3.19 -1.61 8.42
CA ASN A 74 2.33 -2.72 8.88
C ASN A 74 1.26 -2.19 9.87
N VAL A 75 0.01 -2.11 9.43
CA VAL A 75 -1.09 -1.54 10.22
C VAL A 75 -1.83 -2.62 10.99
N TYR A 76 -2.03 -2.38 12.27
CA TYR A 76 -2.92 -3.18 13.12
C TYR A 76 -3.72 -2.26 14.08
N TYR A 77 -4.46 -1.27 13.53
CA TYR A 77 -5.42 -0.36 14.19
C TYR A 77 -5.12 1.16 14.32
N GLN A 78 -6.24 1.88 14.17
CA GLN A 78 -6.60 3.31 14.23
C GLN A 78 -6.22 4.24 13.06
N PRO A 79 -7.22 4.94 12.46
CA PRO A 79 -6.97 6.01 11.50
C PRO A 79 -6.37 7.21 12.22
N MET A 80 -5.21 7.64 11.75
CA MET A 80 -4.60 8.90 12.16
C MET A 80 -4.63 9.86 10.99
N SER A 81 -5.22 11.03 11.19
CA SER A 81 -5.10 12.12 10.22
C SER A 81 -3.78 12.83 10.48
N MET A 82 -2.92 12.93 9.47
CA MET A 82 -1.68 13.68 9.56
C MET A 82 -1.47 14.57 8.36
N ASP A 83 -0.96 15.77 8.62
CA ASP A 83 -0.37 16.62 7.60
C ASP A 83 1.07 16.16 7.28
N LEU A 84 1.19 15.16 6.41
CA LEU A 84 2.48 14.67 5.90
C LEU A 84 2.88 15.46 4.65
N GLN A 85 4.14 15.87 4.60
CA GLN A 85 4.73 16.47 3.42
C GLN A 85 5.06 15.38 2.37
N PRO A 86 5.19 15.72 1.07
CA PRO A 86 5.61 14.76 0.05
C PRO A 86 6.94 14.13 0.42
N THR A 87 6.99 12.80 0.40
CA THR A 87 8.20 12.04 0.73
C THR A 87 8.73 11.39 -0.54
N GLY A 88 10.04 11.17 -0.63
CA GLY A 88 10.68 10.62 -1.83
C GLY A 88 10.58 9.09 -1.94
N VAL A 89 9.61 8.47 -1.27
CA VAL A 89 9.60 7.01 -1.05
C VAL A 89 9.42 6.29 -2.39
N CYS A 90 10.31 5.34 -2.64
CA CYS A 90 10.32 4.53 -3.86
C CYS A 90 9.72 3.14 -3.62
N GLU A 91 9.81 2.57 -2.44
CA GLU A 91 9.20 1.27 -2.15
C GLU A 91 8.29 1.35 -0.94
N MET A 92 7.06 0.87 -1.08
CA MET A 92 6.08 0.85 -0.01
C MET A 92 5.47 -0.54 0.15
N ILE A 93 5.38 -1.04 1.38
CA ILE A 93 4.59 -2.23 1.72
C ILE A 93 3.51 -1.80 2.71
N ILE A 94 2.26 -2.20 2.50
CA ILE A 94 1.14 -1.98 3.41
C ILE A 94 0.53 -3.33 3.74
N THR A 95 0.58 -3.73 5.01
CA THR A 95 -0.10 -4.94 5.47
C THR A 95 -1.18 -4.55 6.46
N ASP A 96 -2.43 -4.94 6.19
CA ASP A 96 -3.56 -4.79 7.10
C ASP A 96 -4.15 -6.18 7.34
N MET A 97 -4.15 -6.63 8.59
CA MET A 97 -4.55 -7.98 8.96
C MET A 97 -5.92 -8.04 9.64
N ASP A 98 -6.52 -6.90 9.97
CA ASP A 98 -7.58 -6.85 10.99
C ASP A 98 -8.98 -6.50 10.45
N GLY A 99 -9.18 -6.34 9.13
CA GLY A 99 -10.53 -6.19 8.58
C GLY A 99 -11.17 -4.83 8.76
N ASN A 100 -10.46 -3.86 9.33
CA ASN A 100 -11.00 -2.53 9.52
C ASN A 100 -10.70 -1.65 8.31
N ASP A 101 -11.52 -0.62 8.12
CA ASP A 101 -11.25 0.44 7.15
C ASP A 101 -9.78 0.83 7.27
N ILE A 102 -9.02 0.65 6.17
CA ILE A 102 -7.59 0.97 6.08
C ILE A 102 -7.34 2.23 6.87
N SER A 103 -6.30 2.26 7.72
CA SER A 103 -5.94 3.51 8.38
C SER A 103 -5.78 4.55 7.28
N GLU A 104 -6.67 5.54 7.23
CA GLU A 104 -6.70 6.61 6.22
C GLU A 104 -5.28 7.16 5.95
N LEU A 105 -4.44 7.16 6.99
CA LEU A 105 -3.00 7.37 6.94
C LEU A 105 -2.23 6.58 5.85
N ALA A 106 -2.44 5.28 5.74
CA ALA A 106 -1.78 4.39 4.77
C ALA A 106 -2.10 4.83 3.34
N MET A 107 -3.37 5.12 3.06
CA MET A 107 -3.82 5.61 1.76
C MET A 107 -3.29 7.03 1.51
N GLN A 108 -3.27 7.90 2.52
CA GLN A 108 -2.67 9.22 2.38
C GLN A 108 -1.17 9.15 2.07
N LEU A 109 -0.44 8.26 2.74
CA LEU A 109 0.99 8.03 2.49
C LEU A 109 1.21 7.51 1.08
N GLU A 110 0.49 6.48 0.68
CA GLU A 110 0.54 5.93 -0.67
C GLU A 110 0.28 7.04 -1.72
N ARG A 111 -0.84 7.76 -1.60
CA ARG A 111 -1.24 8.84 -2.52
C ARG A 111 -0.18 9.93 -2.64
N ARG A 112 0.38 10.36 -1.51
CA ARG A 112 1.43 11.39 -1.45
C ARG A 112 2.71 10.94 -2.17
N ASN A 113 3.00 9.65 -2.17
CA ASN A 113 4.17 9.06 -2.81
C ASN A 113 3.89 8.51 -4.21
N ALA A 114 2.67 8.60 -4.74
CA ALA A 114 2.28 8.01 -6.02
C ALA A 114 3.23 8.37 -7.18
N SER A 115 3.75 9.61 -7.19
CA SER A 115 4.69 10.07 -8.22
C SER A 115 6.11 9.48 -8.12
N THR A 116 6.52 8.98 -6.96
CA THR A 116 7.87 8.46 -6.67
C THR A 116 7.92 6.95 -6.51
N LEU A 117 6.78 6.32 -6.17
CA LEU A 117 6.70 4.88 -5.95
C LEU A 117 7.12 4.06 -7.17
N TYR A 118 8.06 3.16 -6.95
CA TYR A 118 8.57 2.12 -7.83
C TYR A 118 7.97 0.75 -7.50
N PHE A 119 7.83 0.44 -6.21
CA PHE A 119 7.21 -0.79 -5.69
C PHE A 119 6.10 -0.44 -4.69
N LEU A 120 4.97 -1.16 -4.77
CA LEU A 120 3.84 -1.03 -3.86
C LEU A 120 3.28 -2.42 -3.56
N GLY A 121 3.63 -2.97 -2.41
CA GLY A 121 3.07 -4.22 -1.91
C GLY A 121 1.92 -3.93 -0.96
N MET A 122 0.76 -4.50 -1.18
CA MET A 122 -0.39 -4.31 -0.30
C MET A 122 -1.08 -5.65 -0.07
N THR A 123 -1.23 -6.00 1.20
CA THR A 123 -1.95 -7.19 1.64
C THR A 123 -3.01 -6.76 2.63
N PHE A 124 -4.26 -7.01 2.29
CA PHE A 124 -5.40 -6.64 3.12
C PHE A 124 -6.10 -7.88 3.66
N CYS A 125 -6.64 -7.78 4.84
CA CYS A 125 -7.69 -8.65 5.34
C CYS A 125 -8.88 -7.72 5.54
N GLY A 126 -9.99 -7.97 4.83
CA GLY A 126 -11.28 -7.28 5.05
C GLY A 126 -11.40 -5.84 4.56
N LEU A 127 -10.57 -5.43 3.61
CA LEU A 127 -10.93 -4.26 2.82
C LEU A 127 -12.27 -4.53 2.13
N ASN A 128 -13.23 -3.62 2.26
CA ASN A 128 -14.51 -3.68 1.54
C ASN A 128 -14.52 -2.86 0.24
N ASN A 129 -13.53 -1.98 0.01
CA ASN A 129 -13.45 -1.17 -1.21
C ASN A 129 -12.00 -0.80 -1.57
N ILE A 130 -11.52 -1.14 -2.77
CA ILE A 130 -10.19 -0.71 -3.26
C ILE A 130 -10.22 0.64 -3.99
N GLY A 131 -11.39 1.27 -4.09
CA GLY A 131 -11.57 2.61 -4.65
C GLY A 131 -10.60 3.65 -4.08
N PRO A 132 -10.35 3.72 -2.76
CA PRO A 132 -9.40 4.64 -2.15
C PRO A 132 -7.95 4.49 -2.65
N LEU A 133 -7.59 3.33 -3.21
CA LEU A 133 -6.26 3.11 -3.77
C LEU A 133 -6.09 3.87 -5.09
N ILE A 134 -7.07 3.74 -5.98
CA ILE A 134 -6.95 4.26 -7.35
C ILE A 134 -7.64 5.60 -7.50
N LYS A 135 -8.37 6.07 -6.48
CA LYS A 135 -9.03 7.37 -6.44
C LYS A 135 -8.66 8.16 -5.18
N ASP A 136 -8.49 9.46 -5.35
CA ASP A 136 -8.38 10.40 -4.24
C ASP A 136 -9.74 10.64 -3.57
N ALA A 137 -9.73 11.47 -2.52
CA ALA A 137 -10.94 11.84 -1.77
C ALA A 137 -11.98 12.55 -2.65
N GLU A 138 -11.56 13.20 -3.73
CA GLU A 138 -12.42 13.85 -4.71
C GLU A 138 -12.92 12.87 -5.81
N GLY A 139 -12.54 11.60 -5.74
CA GLY A 139 -12.91 10.57 -6.70
C GLY A 139 -12.11 10.59 -8.01
N ARG A 140 -11.06 11.42 -8.10
CA ARG A 140 -10.17 11.51 -9.27
C ARG A 140 -9.14 10.39 -9.22
N TYR A 141 -8.75 9.90 -10.39
CA TYR A 141 -7.78 8.82 -10.48
C TYR A 141 -6.38 9.25 -10.09
N ILE A 142 -5.74 8.46 -9.23
CA ILE A 142 -4.33 8.60 -8.88
C ILE A 142 -3.51 7.91 -9.96
N GLN A 143 -2.45 8.58 -10.42
CA GLN A 143 -1.48 8.02 -11.36
C GLN A 143 -0.17 7.72 -10.68
N TYR A 144 0.42 6.58 -11.07
CA TYR A 144 1.68 6.09 -10.56
C TYR A 144 2.72 6.03 -11.69
N PRO A 145 3.27 7.18 -12.09
CA PRO A 145 4.13 7.29 -13.28
C PRO A 145 5.44 6.51 -13.18
N ARG A 146 5.83 6.04 -12.00
CA ARG A 146 7.08 5.30 -11.74
C ARG A 146 6.87 3.89 -11.19
N LEU A 147 5.62 3.46 -11.00
CA LEU A 147 5.34 2.20 -10.32
C LEU A 147 5.48 1.02 -11.28
N HIS A 148 6.49 0.20 -11.02
CA HIS A 148 6.83 -0.94 -11.87
C HIS A 148 6.32 -2.26 -11.33
N LYS A 149 6.20 -2.39 -10.00
CA LYS A 149 6.03 -3.69 -9.33
C LYS A 149 4.94 -3.68 -8.23
N PRO A 150 3.68 -3.34 -8.53
CA PRO A 150 2.59 -3.51 -7.59
C PRO A 150 2.34 -4.99 -7.27
N ARG A 151 2.11 -5.26 -5.99
CA ARG A 151 1.61 -6.54 -5.49
C ARG A 151 0.38 -6.26 -4.65
N LEU A 152 -0.76 -6.82 -5.04
CA LEU A 152 -2.06 -6.63 -4.39
C LEU A 152 -2.58 -7.98 -3.92
N ALA A 153 -2.92 -8.10 -2.64
CA ALA A 153 -3.51 -9.31 -2.07
C ALA A 153 -4.60 -8.94 -1.06
N ASN A 154 -5.62 -9.79 -0.95
CA ASN A 154 -6.72 -9.63 -0.01
C ASN A 154 -7.29 -11.01 0.35
N SER A 155 -7.45 -11.27 1.63
CA SER A 155 -7.98 -12.54 2.13
C SER A 155 -9.52 -12.63 2.16
N GLN A 156 -10.25 -11.54 1.86
CA GLN A 156 -11.72 -11.50 1.95
C GLN A 156 -12.42 -11.11 0.64
N SER A 157 -13.67 -11.57 0.48
CA SER A 157 -14.53 -11.23 -0.66
C SER A 157 -14.89 -9.74 -0.63
N LEU A 158 -14.49 -9.03 -1.68
CA LEU A 158 -14.65 -7.59 -1.83
C LEU A 158 -15.92 -7.20 -2.57
N ASP A 159 -16.55 -6.10 -2.14
CA ASP A 159 -17.48 -5.35 -2.99
C ASP A 159 -16.74 -4.81 -4.20
N VAL A 160 -17.35 -4.98 -5.37
CA VAL A 160 -16.72 -4.65 -6.65
C VAL A 160 -16.62 -3.15 -6.80
N VAL A 161 -15.40 -2.64 -7.03
CA VAL A 161 -15.25 -1.26 -7.47
C VAL A 161 -15.92 -1.10 -8.83
N GLN A 162 -17.00 -0.32 -8.84
CA GLN A 162 -17.72 -0.03 -10.07
C GLN A 162 -16.79 0.64 -11.09
N ARG A 163 -16.98 0.24 -12.35
CA ARG A 163 -16.25 0.76 -13.50
C ARG A 163 -16.32 2.30 -13.50
N PRO A 164 -15.20 3.01 -13.71
CA PRO A 164 -15.24 4.44 -14.01
C PRO A 164 -16.17 4.77 -15.18
N ALA A 165 -16.81 5.95 -15.09
CA ALA A 165 -17.47 6.60 -16.20
C ALA A 165 -16.48 7.10 -17.28
N PHE A 166 -15.18 7.23 -16.94
CA PHE A 166 -14.15 7.77 -17.84
C PHE A 166 -13.18 6.67 -18.34
N PRO A 167 -13.19 6.33 -19.64
CA PRO A 167 -12.38 5.25 -20.20
C PRO A 167 -10.87 5.53 -20.31
N GLY A 168 -10.39 6.73 -19.96
CA GLY A 168 -9.01 7.17 -20.20
C GLY A 168 -8.04 7.08 -19.02
N ALA A 169 -8.50 6.71 -17.82
CA ALA A 169 -7.59 6.64 -16.67
C ALA A 169 -6.60 5.48 -16.81
N VAL A 170 -5.30 5.80 -16.74
CA VAL A 170 -4.17 4.85 -16.78
C VAL A 170 -3.40 4.99 -15.46
N PRO A 171 -3.78 4.26 -14.40
CA PRO A 171 -3.12 4.39 -13.10
C PRO A 171 -1.66 3.93 -13.14
N PHE A 172 -1.34 2.89 -13.94
CA PHE A 172 -0.02 2.25 -13.94
C PHE A 172 0.61 2.25 -15.35
N PRO A 173 1.04 3.42 -15.87
CA PRO A 173 1.50 3.55 -17.26
C PRO A 173 2.82 2.84 -17.57
N VAL A 174 3.66 2.57 -16.56
CA VAL A 174 5.00 1.96 -16.73
C VAL A 174 5.12 0.59 -16.05
N LEU A 175 3.98 -0.04 -15.78
CA LEU A 175 3.89 -1.31 -15.07
C LEU A 175 4.71 -2.40 -15.77
N ARG A 176 5.56 -3.12 -15.01
CA ARG A 176 6.36 -4.24 -15.52
C ARG A 176 5.99 -5.56 -14.88
N ASN A 177 5.77 -5.59 -13.57
CA ASN A 177 5.40 -6.78 -12.84
C ASN A 177 4.11 -6.53 -12.09
N LEU A 178 3.07 -7.31 -12.38
CA LEU A 178 1.81 -7.24 -11.66
C LEU A 178 1.56 -8.54 -10.92
N THR A 179 1.37 -8.47 -9.61
CA THR A 179 0.87 -9.58 -8.81
C THR A 179 -0.48 -9.20 -8.20
N ILE A 180 -1.52 -9.96 -8.51
CA ILE A 180 -2.83 -9.88 -7.86
C ILE A 180 -3.16 -11.27 -7.29
N GLY A 181 -3.02 -11.42 -5.98
CA GLY A 181 -3.30 -12.67 -5.28
C GLY A 181 -4.67 -12.67 -4.61
N SER A 182 -5.15 -13.88 -4.32
CA SER A 182 -6.36 -14.25 -3.59
C SER A 182 -7.68 -13.85 -4.26
N GLU A 183 -7.91 -12.58 -4.54
CA GLU A 183 -9.14 -12.06 -5.13
C GLU A 183 -8.86 -10.95 -6.16
N TYR A 184 -9.79 -10.74 -7.11
CA TYR A 184 -9.67 -9.68 -8.12
C TYR A 184 -10.57 -8.50 -7.79
N TYR A 185 -9.92 -7.37 -7.54
CA TYR A 185 -10.53 -6.18 -6.91
C TYR A 185 -11.19 -5.23 -7.89
N PHE A 186 -10.86 -5.36 -9.18
CA PHE A 186 -11.30 -4.44 -10.20
C PHE A 186 -12.57 -4.98 -10.85
N GLY A 187 -13.58 -4.12 -11.04
CA GLY A 187 -14.75 -4.45 -11.85
C GLY A 187 -14.48 -4.42 -13.36
N ASP A 188 -13.24 -4.13 -13.78
CA ASP A 188 -12.84 -3.92 -15.16
C ASP A 188 -11.34 -4.17 -15.37
N ASP A 189 -10.81 -3.75 -16.52
CA ASP A 189 -9.44 -3.89 -16.98
C ASP A 189 -8.47 -2.84 -16.44
N THR A 190 -8.84 -2.04 -15.43
CA THR A 190 -8.03 -0.90 -14.93
C THR A 190 -6.53 -1.21 -14.74
N PRO A 191 -6.11 -2.34 -14.13
CA PRO A 191 -4.69 -2.64 -13.92
C PRO A 191 -3.88 -2.82 -15.20
N PHE A 192 -4.55 -3.10 -16.32
CA PHE A 192 -3.95 -3.49 -17.59
C PHE A 192 -3.92 -2.35 -18.60
N ARG A 193 -4.57 -1.22 -18.30
CA ARG A 193 -4.64 -0.08 -19.21
C ARG A 193 -3.26 0.57 -19.36
N GLY A 194 -2.89 0.88 -20.60
CA GLY A 194 -1.71 1.68 -20.92
C GLY A 194 -0.34 1.00 -20.70
N ASN A 195 -0.29 -0.23 -20.18
CA ASN A 195 0.97 -0.94 -19.91
C ASN A 195 1.26 -2.12 -20.84
N ALA A 196 0.51 -2.26 -21.93
CA ALA A 196 0.73 -3.23 -23.00
C ALA A 196 2.21 -3.34 -23.44
N GLY A 197 2.87 -2.18 -23.62
CA GLY A 197 4.27 -2.11 -24.07
C GLY A 197 5.33 -2.26 -22.98
N THR A 198 4.93 -2.45 -21.71
CA THR A 198 5.85 -2.49 -20.56
C THR A 198 5.70 -3.72 -19.67
N LEU A 199 4.52 -4.36 -19.63
CA LEU A 199 4.29 -5.51 -18.77
C LEU A 199 5.15 -6.72 -19.19
N GLU A 200 5.91 -7.25 -18.24
CA GLU A 200 6.92 -8.30 -18.37
C GLU A 200 6.52 -9.57 -17.60
N TYR A 201 5.94 -9.39 -16.41
CA TYR A 201 5.49 -10.45 -15.51
C TYR A 201 4.05 -10.24 -15.05
N LEU A 202 3.25 -11.30 -15.08
CA LEU A 202 1.89 -11.32 -14.57
C LEU A 202 1.68 -12.51 -13.64
N GLU A 203 1.19 -12.25 -12.43
CA GLU A 203 0.70 -13.24 -11.50
C GLU A 203 -0.73 -12.91 -11.10
N LEU A 204 -1.66 -13.82 -11.36
CA LEU A 204 -3.07 -13.67 -11.06
C LEU A 204 -3.62 -14.95 -10.43
N ASP A 205 -4.36 -14.82 -9.33
CA ASP A 205 -5.24 -15.89 -8.88
C ASP A 205 -6.55 -15.85 -9.67
N LEU A 206 -6.88 -16.95 -10.34
CA LEU A 206 -8.03 -17.03 -11.24
C LEU A 206 -9.31 -17.32 -10.46
N ASN A 207 -10.25 -16.39 -10.52
CA ASN A 207 -11.64 -16.63 -10.13
C ASN A 207 -12.59 -16.30 -11.29
N ALA A 208 -13.88 -16.60 -11.12
CA ALA A 208 -14.90 -16.35 -12.15
C ALA A 208 -14.92 -14.89 -12.62
N ARG A 209 -14.59 -13.94 -11.73
CA ARG A 209 -14.55 -12.51 -12.01
C ARG A 209 -13.37 -12.15 -12.91
N VAL A 210 -12.16 -12.61 -12.61
CA VAL A 210 -10.97 -12.41 -13.46
C VAL A 210 -11.24 -12.91 -14.88
N VAL A 211 -11.77 -14.14 -14.99
CA VAL A 211 -12.08 -14.75 -16.29
C VAL A 211 -13.10 -13.92 -17.05
N SER A 212 -14.16 -13.46 -16.36
CA SER A 212 -15.17 -12.59 -16.96
C SER A 212 -14.59 -11.26 -17.44
N VAL A 213 -13.77 -10.58 -16.65
CA VAL A 213 -13.12 -9.31 -17.03
C VAL A 213 -12.20 -9.51 -18.22
N ILE A 214 -11.32 -10.50 -18.18
CA ILE A 214 -10.40 -10.81 -19.29
C ILE A 214 -11.18 -11.04 -20.59
N LYS A 215 -12.24 -11.85 -20.53
CA LYS A 215 -13.06 -12.19 -21.69
C LYS A 215 -13.84 -10.99 -22.22
N THR A 216 -14.55 -10.27 -21.34
CA THR A 216 -15.43 -9.15 -21.72
C THR A 216 -14.66 -7.93 -22.17
N ARG A 217 -13.49 -7.66 -21.57
CA ARG A 217 -12.64 -6.51 -21.90
C ARG A 217 -11.59 -6.81 -22.96
N LYS A 218 -11.46 -8.08 -23.38
CA LYS A 218 -10.46 -8.52 -24.36
C LYS A 218 -9.04 -8.06 -23.97
N VAL A 219 -8.72 -8.16 -22.67
CA VAL A 219 -7.44 -7.67 -22.13
C VAL A 219 -6.27 -8.34 -22.83
N PHE A 220 -6.32 -9.67 -22.99
CA PHE A 220 -5.23 -10.47 -23.56
C PHE A 220 -5.56 -10.99 -24.97
N THR A 221 -5.62 -10.08 -25.96
CA THR A 221 -5.65 -10.51 -27.37
C THR A 221 -4.25 -10.94 -27.83
N PRO A 222 -4.13 -11.75 -28.91
CA PRO A 222 -2.83 -12.10 -29.46
C PRO A 222 -1.96 -10.86 -29.71
N SER A 223 -0.70 -10.92 -29.31
CA SER A 223 0.30 -9.84 -29.45
C SER A 223 0.01 -8.53 -28.69
N SER A 224 -1.01 -8.47 -27.84
CA SER A 224 -1.32 -7.26 -27.05
C SER A 224 -0.25 -6.89 -26.03
N TYR A 225 0.52 -7.86 -25.52
CA TYR A 225 1.61 -7.65 -24.57
C TYR A 225 2.92 -8.24 -25.09
N PRO A 226 3.65 -7.55 -25.99
CA PRO A 226 4.84 -8.08 -26.63
C PRO A 226 6.02 -8.35 -25.68
N LYS A 227 6.01 -7.77 -24.46
CA LYS A 227 7.06 -7.97 -23.45
C LYS A 227 6.70 -8.98 -22.37
N LEU A 228 5.44 -9.43 -22.31
CA LEU A 228 4.96 -10.35 -21.30
C LEU A 228 5.52 -11.74 -21.59
N HIS A 229 6.55 -12.12 -20.84
CA HIS A 229 7.29 -13.37 -21.05
C HIS A 229 7.09 -14.38 -19.92
N ARG A 230 6.45 -13.96 -18.81
CA ARG A 230 6.15 -14.85 -17.69
C ARG A 230 4.75 -14.58 -17.15
N VAL A 231 3.94 -15.64 -17.13
CA VAL A 231 2.59 -15.64 -16.57
C VAL A 231 2.50 -16.76 -15.54
N LYS A 232 2.02 -16.44 -14.35
CA LYS A 232 1.71 -17.39 -13.28
C LYS A 232 0.23 -17.27 -12.94
N LEU A 233 -0.50 -18.37 -13.04
CA LEU A 233 -1.93 -18.42 -12.75
C LEU A 233 -2.13 -19.32 -11.52
N GLY A 234 -2.66 -18.76 -10.45
CA GLY A 234 -3.05 -19.51 -9.26
C GLY A 234 -4.53 -19.88 -9.29
N LEU A 235 -4.92 -20.89 -8.53
CA LEU A 235 -6.32 -21.15 -8.19
C LEU A 235 -6.53 -20.70 -6.75
N PRO A 236 -7.60 -19.94 -6.43
CA PRO A 236 -7.87 -19.52 -5.07
C PRO A 236 -8.06 -20.75 -4.18
N TYR A 237 -7.49 -20.69 -2.96
CA TYR A 237 -7.55 -21.76 -1.96
C TYR A 237 -8.97 -22.23 -1.64
N SER A 238 -10.00 -21.40 -1.89
CA SER A 238 -11.40 -21.74 -1.69
C SER A 238 -11.95 -22.78 -2.68
N LEU A 239 -11.40 -22.89 -3.90
CA LEU A 239 -11.82 -23.89 -4.88
C LEU A 239 -11.28 -25.30 -4.56
N LEU A 240 -10.18 -25.40 -3.82
CA LEU A 240 -9.61 -26.68 -3.39
C LEU A 240 -10.46 -27.39 -2.34
N ARG A 241 -11.35 -26.67 -1.62
CA ARG A 241 -12.27 -27.26 -0.62
C ARG A 241 -13.62 -27.73 -1.18
N LEU A 242 -13.89 -27.49 -2.47
CA LEU A 242 -15.12 -27.98 -3.12
C LEU A 242 -14.96 -29.37 -3.74
N TRP A 243 -13.79 -29.98 -3.56
CA TRP A 243 -13.41 -31.29 -4.10
C TRP A 243 -13.00 -32.29 -3.00
N ASP A 244 -13.15 -31.91 -1.73
CA ASP A 244 -13.10 -32.77 -0.53
C ASP A 244 -14.52 -32.85 0.08
#